data_AF-A0A6C0F6J3-F1
#
_entry.id   AF-A0A6C0F6J3-F1
#
_cell.length_a   1.000
_cell.length_b   1.000
_cell.length_c   1.000
_cell.angle_alpha   90.00
_cell.angle_beta   90.00
_cell.angle_gamma   90.00
#
_symmetry.space_group_name_H-M   'P 1'
#
loop_
_entity.id
_entity.type
_entity.pdbx_description
1 polymer ?
#
loop_
_entity_poly.entity_id
_entity_poly.type
_entity_poly.pdbx_seq_one_letter_code
_entity_poly.pdbx_strand_id
1 'polypeptide(L)'
;MQTTILSNADVANILRAATCRKDDDTKYADHLFKTLVHAAQNANLKMRFWDAIYSKRPAYFLLYQLHEKQQYGTATHSVEDVINEYDVLENLAAACGQYVVATYYNDGQNINIYLEFKPPVKSDVHVVKIPVADDLEERRHEKATSW
;
A
#
# COMPACT_ATOMS: atom_id res chain seq x y z
N MET A 1 -24.09 19.75 11.46
CA MET A 1 -23.02 19.19 10.62
C MET A 1 -21.93 20.24 10.53
N GLN A 2 -20.75 19.94 11.05
CA GLN A 2 -19.61 20.85 11.00
C GLN A 2 -18.93 20.61 9.64
N THR A 3 -19.11 21.54 8.72
CA THR A 3 -18.50 21.44 7.38
C THR A 3 -17.00 21.65 7.55
N THR A 4 -16.20 20.61 7.34
CA THR A 4 -14.74 20.71 7.33
C THR A 4 -14.35 21.57 6.13
N ILE A 5 -13.77 22.74 6.38
CA ILE A 5 -13.38 23.71 5.34
C ILE A 5 -12.16 23.20 4.54
N LEU A 6 -11.32 22.39 5.19
CA LEU A 6 -10.17 21.72 4.58
C LEU A 6 -10.26 20.23 4.88
N SER A 7 -10.18 19.40 3.85
CA SER A 7 -9.99 17.96 4.03
C SER A 7 -8.55 17.66 4.42
N ASN A 8 -8.29 16.46 4.97
CA ASN A 8 -6.92 16.02 5.26
C ASN A 8 -6.05 16.02 3.99
N ALA A 9 -6.64 15.72 2.83
CA ALA A 9 -5.96 15.78 1.54
C ALA A 9 -5.56 17.22 1.16
N ASP A 10 -6.42 18.21 1.45
CA ASP A 10 -6.11 19.62 1.21
C ASP A 10 -4.97 20.10 2.12
N VAL A 11 -4.97 19.69 3.38
CA VAL A 11 -3.89 20.02 4.33
C VAL A 11 -2.56 19.42 3.89
N ALA A 12 -2.54 18.14 3.47
CA ALA A 12 -1.34 17.49 2.96
C ALA A 12 -0.81 18.19 1.70
N ASN A 13 -1.70 18.59 0.78
CA ASN A 13 -1.33 19.32 -0.43
C ASN A 13 -0.76 20.72 -0.13
N ILE A 14 -1.34 21.44 0.82
CA ILE A 14 -0.84 22.77 1.25
C ILE A 14 0.54 22.63 1.90
N LEU A 15 0.74 21.64 2.77
CA LEU A 15 2.02 21.38 3.40
C LEU A 15 3.10 21.03 2.36
N ARG A 16 2.78 20.18 1.38
CA ARG A 16 3.63 19.86 0.22
C ARG A 16 3.96 21.05 -0.68
N ALA A 17 3.06 22.03 -0.76
CA ALA A 17 3.30 23.25 -1.52
C ALA A 17 4.16 24.26 -0.75
N ALA A 18 4.13 24.19 0.60
CA ALA A 18 4.87 25.06 1.48
C ALA A 18 6.31 24.58 1.74
N THR A 19 6.59 23.27 1.68
CA THR A 19 7.95 22.75 1.69
C THR A 19 8.61 23.05 0.34
N CYS A 20 9.67 23.87 0.34
CA CYS A 20 10.52 24.08 -0.82
C CYS A 20 11.00 22.72 -1.33
N ARG A 21 10.41 22.26 -2.43
CA ARG A 21 10.72 20.96 -3.05
C ARG A 21 12.21 20.87 -3.31
N LYS A 22 12.91 20.05 -2.52
CA LYS A 22 14.22 19.56 -2.91
C LYS A 22 13.94 18.43 -3.89
N ASP A 23 14.29 18.62 -5.15
CA ASP A 23 14.15 17.60 -6.20
C ASP A 23 14.78 16.24 -5.81
N ASP A 24 15.69 16.23 -4.85
CA ASP A 24 16.31 15.02 -4.34
C ASP A 24 15.41 14.24 -3.37
N ASP A 25 14.57 14.90 -2.57
CA ASP A 25 13.63 14.24 -1.66
C ASP A 25 12.52 13.51 -2.45
N THR A 26 12.03 14.14 -3.52
CA THR A 26 11.03 13.51 -4.42
C THR A 26 11.62 12.29 -5.15
N LYS A 27 12.86 12.37 -5.65
CA LYS A 27 13.54 11.22 -6.26
C LYS A 27 13.79 10.09 -5.26
N TYR A 28 14.17 10.43 -4.03
CA TYR A 28 14.37 9.45 -2.99
C TYR A 28 13.04 8.80 -2.57
N ALA A 29 11.94 9.55 -2.48
CA ALA A 29 10.61 9.01 -2.25
C ALA A 29 10.19 7.99 -3.32
N ASP A 30 10.40 8.31 -4.61
CA ASP A 30 10.12 7.39 -5.72
C ASP A 30 11.01 6.13 -5.67
N HIS A 31 12.30 6.30 -5.35
CA HIS A 31 13.21 5.18 -5.13
C HIS A 31 12.75 4.27 -3.98
N LEU A 32 12.36 4.87 -2.86
CA LEU A 32 11.87 4.16 -1.69
C LEU A 32 10.58 3.38 -2.02
N PHE A 33 9.63 4.03 -2.67
CA PHE A 33 8.39 3.39 -3.12
C PHE A 33 8.67 2.18 -4.02
N LYS A 34 9.50 2.32 -5.04
CA LYS A 34 9.89 1.22 -5.95
C LYS A 34 10.54 0.06 -5.20
N THR A 35 11.41 0.37 -4.23
CA THR A 35 12.08 -0.64 -3.39
C THR A 35 11.07 -1.44 -2.58
N LEU A 36 10.11 -0.76 -1.96
CA LEU A 36 9.06 -1.41 -1.15
C LEU A 36 8.10 -2.23 -2.02
N VAL A 37 7.71 -1.74 -3.21
CA VAL A 37 6.90 -2.49 -4.16
C VAL A 37 7.61 -3.76 -4.62
N HIS A 38 8.91 -3.67 -4.92
CA HIS A 38 9.70 -4.84 -5.28
C HIS A 38 9.79 -5.86 -4.13
N ALA A 39 9.96 -5.40 -2.89
CA ALA A 39 9.90 -6.28 -1.72
C ALA A 39 8.53 -6.97 -1.59
N ALA A 40 7.44 -6.23 -1.81
CA ALA A 40 6.08 -6.74 -1.76
C ALA A 40 5.82 -7.82 -2.83
N GLN A 41 6.30 -7.59 -4.06
CA GLN A 41 6.22 -8.58 -5.14
C GLN A 41 6.94 -9.89 -4.79
N ASN A 42 8.11 -9.79 -4.15
CA ASN A 42 8.90 -10.95 -3.72
C ASN A 42 8.32 -11.65 -2.48
N ALA A 43 7.45 -11.00 -1.72
CA ALA A 43 6.89 -11.55 -0.48
C ALA A 43 5.73 -12.55 -0.69
N ASN A 44 5.25 -12.76 -1.93
CA ASN A 44 4.11 -13.61 -2.25
C ASN A 44 2.88 -13.32 -1.38
N LEU A 45 2.47 -12.04 -1.36
CA LEU A 45 1.43 -11.48 -0.47
C LEU A 45 0.15 -12.33 -0.45
N LYS A 46 -0.32 -12.74 -1.62
CA LYS A 46 -1.55 -13.51 -1.77
C LYS A 46 -1.53 -14.79 -0.93
N MET A 47 -0.44 -15.56 -1.01
CA MET A 47 -0.31 -16.81 -0.27
C MET A 47 -0.20 -16.55 1.24
N ARG A 48 0.58 -15.54 1.64
CA ARG A 48 0.74 -15.17 3.06
C ARG A 48 -0.56 -14.73 3.70
N PHE A 49 -1.31 -13.85 3.04
CA PHE A 49 -2.61 -13.40 3.54
C PHE A 49 -3.61 -14.55 3.58
N TRP A 50 -3.63 -15.40 2.56
CA TRP A 50 -4.51 -16.57 2.54
C TRP A 50 -4.24 -17.52 3.72
N ASP A 51 -2.96 -17.85 3.97
CA ASP A 51 -2.56 -18.71 5.07
C ASP A 51 -2.90 -18.10 6.45
N ALA A 52 -2.65 -16.80 6.63
CA ALA A 52 -2.98 -16.10 7.87
C ALA A 52 -4.49 -16.12 8.17
N ILE A 53 -5.32 -15.82 7.16
CA ILE A 53 -6.78 -15.82 7.29
C ILE A 53 -7.29 -17.24 7.56
N TYR A 54 -6.81 -18.25 6.81
CA TYR A 54 -7.20 -19.64 7.01
C TYR A 54 -6.83 -20.14 8.41
N SER A 55 -5.64 -19.75 8.89
CA SER A 55 -5.13 -20.09 10.22
C SER A 55 -5.72 -19.25 11.35
N LYS A 56 -6.64 -18.31 11.06
CA LYS A 56 -7.23 -17.37 12.03
C LYS A 56 -6.18 -16.56 12.80
N ARG A 57 -5.08 -16.19 12.13
CA ARG A 57 -4.02 -15.32 12.65
C ARG A 57 -4.15 -13.92 12.05
N PRO A 58 -3.57 -12.89 12.70
CA PRO A 58 -3.47 -11.57 12.10
C PRO A 58 -2.74 -11.66 10.75
N ALA A 59 -3.34 -11.11 9.69
CA ALA A 59 -2.73 -11.00 8.37
C ALA A 59 -1.78 -9.79 8.29
N TYR A 60 -0.91 -9.66 9.31
CA TYR A 60 0.01 -8.56 9.55
C TYR A 60 1.43 -9.11 9.59
N PHE A 61 2.34 -8.57 8.79
CA PHE A 61 3.73 -9.01 8.79
C PHE A 61 4.71 -7.90 8.38
N LEU A 62 5.96 -8.04 8.84
CA LEU A 62 7.07 -7.15 8.47
C LEU A 62 7.44 -7.39 7.00
N LEU A 63 7.29 -6.35 6.18
CA LEU A 63 7.67 -6.38 4.77
C LEU A 63 9.16 -6.08 4.59
N TYR A 64 9.62 -4.98 5.19
CA TYR A 64 10.95 -4.44 4.94
C TYR A 64 11.43 -3.62 6.14
N GLN A 65 12.74 -3.58 6.36
CA GLN A 65 13.39 -2.81 7.42
C GLN A 65 14.39 -1.84 6.80
N LEU A 66 14.25 -0.56 7.11
CA LEU A 66 15.08 0.53 6.61
C LEU A 66 15.82 1.15 7.77
N HIS A 67 17.04 1.62 7.57
CA HIS A 67 17.67 2.49 8.56
C HIS A 67 16.96 3.85 8.60
N GLU A 68 16.86 4.45 9.78
CA GLU A 68 16.18 5.76 9.99
C GLU A 68 16.76 6.86 9.10
N LYS A 69 18.07 6.81 8.83
CA LYS A 69 18.78 7.71 7.92
C LYS A 69 19.45 6.92 6.82
N GLN A 70 19.17 7.28 5.58
CA GLN A 70 19.79 6.68 4.41
C GLN A 70 20.43 7.73 3.52
N GLN A 71 21.54 7.37 2.90
CA GLN A 71 22.18 8.18 1.88
C GLN A 71 21.57 7.86 0.52
N TYR A 72 21.18 8.89 -0.22
CA TYR A 72 20.76 8.78 -1.60
C TYR A 72 21.39 9.92 -2.40
N GLY A 73 22.13 9.57 -3.46
CA GLY A 73 23.00 10.52 -4.15
C GLY A 73 24.04 11.10 -3.18
N THR A 74 24.05 12.42 -3.02
CA THR A 74 24.97 13.15 -2.12
C THR A 74 24.30 13.58 -0.81
N ALA A 75 23.01 13.32 -0.63
CA ALA A 75 22.23 13.78 0.52
C ALA A 75 21.94 12.64 1.50
N THR A 76 21.75 13.01 2.77
CA THR A 76 21.24 12.10 3.81
C THR A 76 19.81 12.48 4.10
N HIS A 77 18.91 11.52 3.98
CA HIS A 77 17.48 11.71 4.16
C HIS A 77 17.00 11.04 5.45
N SER A 78 16.06 11.69 6.13
CA SER A 78 15.24 11.07 7.16
C SER A 78 14.16 10.26 6.47
N VAL A 79 14.15 8.94 6.67
CA VAL A 79 13.21 8.04 5.98
C VAL A 79 11.78 8.31 6.44
N GLU A 80 11.60 8.60 7.72
CA GLU A 80 10.28 8.89 8.31
C GLU A 80 9.67 10.17 7.72
N ASP A 81 10.45 11.24 7.60
CA ASP A 81 9.99 12.51 7.02
C ASP A 81 9.56 12.29 5.56
N VAL A 82 10.36 11.56 4.78
CA VAL A 82 10.06 11.25 3.38
C VAL A 82 8.82 10.36 3.25
N ILE A 83 8.67 9.37 4.12
CA ILE A 83 7.47 8.51 4.15
C ILE A 83 6.21 9.36 4.37
N ASN A 84 6.24 10.24 5.37
CA ASN A 84 5.09 11.04 5.78
C ASN A 84 4.78 12.15 4.78
N GLU A 85 5.79 12.86 4.27
CA GLU A 85 5.61 13.99 3.36
C GLU A 85 5.16 13.53 1.96
N TYR A 86 5.62 12.36 1.51
CA TYR A 86 5.37 11.84 0.15
C TYR A 86 4.34 10.70 0.10
N ASP A 87 3.54 10.50 1.16
CA ASP A 87 2.49 9.47 1.28
C ASP A 87 2.97 8.09 0.79
N VAL A 88 4.23 7.73 1.06
CA VAL A 88 4.88 6.56 0.44
C VAL A 88 4.13 5.28 0.79
N LEU A 89 3.61 5.18 2.02
CA LEU A 89 2.88 4.00 2.48
C LEU A 89 1.47 3.89 1.93
N GLU A 90 0.77 5.02 1.73
CA GLU A 90 -0.55 5.00 1.10
C GLU A 90 -0.42 4.53 -0.36
N ASN A 91 0.58 5.05 -1.07
CA ASN A 91 0.91 4.61 -2.42
C ASN A 91 1.30 3.12 -2.46
N LEU A 92 2.12 2.65 -1.50
CA LEU A 92 2.48 1.23 -1.38
C LEU A 92 1.25 0.34 -1.16
N ALA A 93 0.37 0.73 -0.24
CA ALA A 93 -0.85 -0.01 0.06
C ALA A 93 -1.75 -0.11 -1.19
N ALA A 94 -1.97 1.00 -1.88
CA ALA A 94 -2.72 1.04 -3.14
C ALA A 94 -2.12 0.14 -4.21
N ALA A 95 -0.78 0.10 -4.34
CA ALA A 95 -0.08 -0.77 -5.27
C ALA A 95 -0.17 -2.27 -4.91
N CYS A 96 -0.27 -2.60 -3.62
CA CYS A 96 -0.39 -3.97 -3.14
C CYS A 96 -1.82 -4.54 -3.30
N GLY A 97 -2.84 -3.68 -3.34
CA GLY A 97 -4.21 -4.04 -3.67
C GLY A 97 -5.25 -3.50 -2.68
N GLN A 98 -6.52 -3.81 -2.96
CA GLN A 98 -7.63 -3.40 -2.10
C GLN A 98 -7.52 -4.05 -0.73
N TYR A 99 -7.96 -3.33 0.31
CA TYR A 99 -7.98 -3.79 1.70
C TYR A 99 -6.60 -4.09 2.29
N VAL A 100 -5.53 -3.71 1.60
CA VAL A 100 -4.18 -3.72 2.14
C VAL A 100 -3.92 -2.37 2.82
N VAL A 101 -3.35 -2.41 4.01
CA VAL A 101 -2.90 -1.22 4.75
C VAL A 101 -1.41 -1.36 5.00
N ALA A 102 -0.66 -0.28 4.76
CA ALA A 102 0.75 -0.19 5.09
C ALA A 102 0.93 0.70 6.32
N THR A 103 1.75 0.26 7.26
CA THR A 103 2.11 1.02 8.47
C THR A 103 3.60 0.91 8.73
N TYR A 104 4.15 1.83 9.52
CA TYR A 104 5.52 1.70 9.98
C TYR A 104 5.62 1.81 11.51
N TYR A 105 6.71 1.26 12.04
CA TYR A 105 7.14 1.44 13.42
C TYR A 105 8.62 1.82 13.44
N ASN A 106 8.94 2.94 14.08
CA ASN A 106 10.32 3.38 14.30
C ASN A 106 10.80 2.83 15.64
N ASP A 107 11.85 2.00 15.63
CA ASP A 107 12.48 1.44 16.85
C ASP A 107 13.65 2.30 17.38
N GLY A 108 13.88 3.48 16.78
CA GLY A 108 14.95 4.41 17.09
C GLY A 108 16.22 4.22 16.25
N GLN A 109 16.35 3.09 15.55
CA GLN A 109 17.44 2.84 14.59
C GLN A 109 16.90 2.53 13.20
N ASN A 110 15.74 1.88 13.13
CA ASN A 110 15.13 1.40 11.92
C ASN A 110 13.67 1.77 11.83
N ILE A 111 13.26 2.06 10.59
CA ILE A 111 11.88 2.15 10.18
C ILE A 111 11.45 0.77 9.66
N ASN A 112 10.59 0.10 10.43
CA ASN A 112 10.06 -1.21 10.13
C ASN A 112 8.72 -1.06 9.39
N ILE A 113 8.65 -1.45 8.12
CA ILE A 113 7.46 -1.34 7.27
C ILE A 113 6.66 -2.62 7.34
N TYR A 114 5.38 -2.51 7.67
CA TYR A 114 4.47 -3.63 7.79
C TYR A 114 3.32 -3.52 6.79
N LEU A 115 2.85 -4.67 6.33
CA LEU A 115 1.63 -4.80 5.56
C LEU A 115 0.59 -5.59 6.33
N GLU A 116 -0.65 -5.12 6.28
CA GLU A 116 -1.81 -5.77 6.85
C GLU A 116 -2.89 -5.96 5.78
N PHE A 117 -3.49 -7.15 5.72
CA PHE A 117 -4.75 -7.33 5.00
C PHE A 117 -5.93 -7.20 5.98
N LYS A 118 -6.72 -6.13 5.81
CA LYS A 118 -7.91 -5.85 6.62
C LYS A 118 -9.17 -6.20 5.81
N PRO A 119 -9.71 -7.42 5.92
CA PRO A 119 -10.88 -7.81 5.14
C PRO A 119 -12.05 -6.85 5.39
N PRO A 120 -12.90 -6.59 4.38
CA PRO A 120 -14.07 -5.74 4.55
C PRO A 120 -14.95 -6.28 5.67
N VAL A 121 -15.37 -5.40 6.57
CA VAL A 121 -16.42 -5.73 7.54
C VAL A 121 -17.70 -5.96 6.74
N LYS A 122 -18.53 -6.94 7.13
CA LYS A 122 -19.71 -7.39 6.37
C LYS A 122 -20.71 -6.29 5.95
N SER A 123 -20.57 -5.07 6.48
CA SER A 123 -21.31 -3.87 6.09
C SER A 123 -20.88 -3.24 4.74
N ASP A 124 -19.70 -3.58 4.19
CA ASP A 124 -19.17 -3.01 2.93
C ASP A 124 -19.31 -3.93 1.71
N VAL A 125 -20.08 -5.01 1.82
CA VAL A 125 -20.19 -6.09 0.81
C VAL A 125 -20.90 -5.66 -0.48
N HIS A 126 -21.36 -4.41 -0.60
CA HIS A 126 -21.97 -3.91 -1.83
C HIS A 126 -20.97 -3.57 -2.96
N VAL A 127 -19.65 -3.68 -2.76
CA VAL A 127 -18.66 -3.24 -3.78
C VAL A 127 -17.78 -4.37 -4.33
N VAL A 128 -17.79 -5.58 -3.76
CA VAL A 128 -17.14 -6.71 -4.41
C VAL A 128 -18.12 -7.32 -5.40
N LYS A 129 -18.15 -6.80 -6.63
CA LYS A 129 -18.61 -7.58 -7.79
C LYS A 129 -17.64 -8.76 -7.94
N ILE A 130 -17.84 -9.80 -7.16
CA ILE A 130 -17.38 -11.13 -7.52
C ILE A 130 -18.02 -11.36 -8.89
N PRO A 131 -17.28 -11.56 -9.99
CA PRO A 131 -17.90 -12.03 -11.22
C PRO A 131 -18.60 -13.33 -10.83
N VAL A 132 -19.92 -13.25 -10.76
CA VAL A 132 -20.78 -14.40 -10.50
C VAL A 132 -20.44 -15.40 -11.60
N ALA A 133 -20.29 -16.66 -11.18
CA ALA A 133 -19.82 -17.77 -12.02
C ALA A 133 -20.70 -18.07 -13.25
N ASP A 134 -21.72 -17.27 -13.54
CA ASP A 134 -22.59 -17.39 -14.71
C ASP A 134 -21.82 -17.14 -16.03
N ASP A 135 -20.73 -16.36 -16.01
CA ASP A 135 -19.94 -16.04 -17.21
C ASP A 135 -18.96 -17.17 -17.64
N LEU A 136 -18.84 -18.23 -16.83
CA LEU A 136 -18.02 -19.42 -17.15
C LEU A 136 -18.82 -20.53 -17.84
N GLU A 137 -20.14 -20.62 -17.60
CA GLU A 137 -20.99 -21.60 -18.30
C GLU A 137 -21.31 -21.14 -19.73
N GLU A 138 -21.50 -19.85 -19.96
CA GLU A 138 -21.79 -19.31 -21.29
C GLU A 138 -20.60 -19.51 -22.26
N ARG A 139 -19.37 -19.35 -21.78
CA ARG A 139 -18.14 -19.64 -22.55
C ARG A 139 -17.88 -21.12 -22.81
N ARG A 140 -18.48 -22.05 -22.06
CA ARG A 140 -18.39 -23.49 -22.36
C ARG A 140 -19.37 -23.88 -23.46
N HIS A 141 -20.53 -23.24 -23.52
CA HIS A 141 -21.53 -23.56 -24.55
C HIS A 141 -21.15 -23.06 -25.94
N GLU A 142 -20.46 -21.92 -26.07
CA GLU A 142 -20.00 -21.42 -27.38
C GLU A 142 -18.94 -22.32 -28.05
N LYS A 143 -18.16 -23.08 -27.29
CA LYS A 143 -17.20 -24.05 -27.85
C LYS A 143 -17.84 -25.38 -28.29
N ALA A 144 -19.08 -25.65 -27.90
CA ALA A 144 -19.76 -26.92 -28.20
C ALA A 144 -20.65 -26.86 -29.45
N THR A 145 -20.93 -25.66 -29.99
CA THR A 145 -21.90 -25.47 -31.10
C THR A 145 -21.30 -24.88 -32.38
N SER A 146 -19.97 -24.71 -32.47
CA SER A 146 -19.32 -24.34 -33.72
C SER A 146 -18.86 -25.60 -34.46
N TRP A 147 -19.73 -26.10 -35.34
CA TRP A 147 -19.40 -27.03 -36.42
C TRP A 147 -19.36 -26.28 -37.74
#